data_AF-A0A8H9GE19-F1
#
_entry.id   AF-A0A8H9GE19-F1
#
_cell.length_a   1.000
_cell.length_b   1.000
_cell.length_c   1.000
_cell.angle_alpha   90.00
_cell.angle_beta   90.00
_cell.angle_gamma   90.00
#
_symmetry.space_group_name_H-M   'P 1'
#
loop_
_entity.id
_entity.type
_entity.pdbx_description
1 polymer ?
#
loop_
_entity_poly.entity_id
_entity_poly.type
_entity_poly.pdbx_seq_one_letter_code
_entity_poly.pdbx_strand_id
1 'polypeptide(L)'
;MSDAPAVTPTPTWGEVFPWFREVMAEDDAWYVGQVDSKTDIGVARLADAAVSRLKSLPVGRLYPAVRRVERLDDLTWPKHRLLNALHRGGCFTGDDLSYMVIAEMLSWESVGPVIVKQILEVIALEEIRASSAR
;
A
#
# COMPACT_ATOMS: atom_id res chain seq x y z
N MET A 1 -35.28 12.69 19.79
CA MET A 1 -33.85 13.04 19.60
C MET A 1 -33.35 12.14 18.49
N SER A 2 -33.20 12.68 17.28
CA SER A 2 -32.63 11.92 16.16
C SER A 2 -31.13 11.89 16.36
N ASP A 3 -30.61 10.70 16.67
CA ASP A 3 -29.18 10.42 16.60
C ASP A 3 -28.84 10.38 15.11
N ALA A 4 -28.31 11.48 14.57
CA ALA A 4 -27.75 11.45 13.23
C ALA A 4 -26.58 10.45 13.27
N PRO A 5 -26.49 9.50 12.33
CA PRO A 5 -25.36 8.57 12.32
C PRO A 5 -24.08 9.42 12.27
N ALA A 6 -23.19 9.19 13.24
CA ALA A 6 -21.90 9.84 13.26
C ALA A 6 -21.22 9.53 11.93
N VAL A 7 -21.14 10.53 11.05
CA VAL A 7 -20.40 10.41 9.80
C VAL A 7 -18.94 10.29 10.22
N THR A 8 -18.41 9.07 10.22
CA THR A 8 -16.99 8.87 10.44
C THR A 8 -16.26 9.66 9.36
N PRO A 9 -15.42 10.65 9.73
CA PRO A 9 -14.76 11.48 8.74
C PRO A 9 -13.87 10.60 7.86
N THR A 10 -13.99 10.75 6.54
CA THR A 10 -13.10 10.08 5.59
C THR A 10 -11.66 10.49 5.89
N PRO A 11 -10.74 9.53 6.10
CA PRO A 11 -9.36 9.85 6.45
C PRO A 11 -8.66 10.57 5.30
N THR A 12 -7.68 11.38 5.66
CA THR A 12 -6.76 12.01 4.72
C THR A 12 -5.65 11.05 4.31
N TRP A 13 -5.00 11.32 3.17
CA TRP A 13 -3.86 10.52 2.73
C TRP A 13 -2.70 10.53 3.74
N GLY A 14 -2.46 11.65 4.42
CA GLY A 14 -1.43 11.77 5.45
C GLY A 14 -1.73 10.97 6.72
N GLU A 15 -3.01 10.78 7.05
CA GLU A 15 -3.42 9.91 8.16
C GLU A 15 -3.23 8.43 7.83
N VAL A 16 -3.52 8.02 6.59
CA VAL A 16 -3.35 6.63 6.14
C VAL A 16 -1.88 6.30 5.85
N PHE A 17 -1.14 7.23 5.26
CA PHE A 17 0.26 7.05 4.84
C PHE A 17 1.16 8.16 5.40
N PRO A 18 1.52 8.13 6.70
CA PRO A 18 2.31 9.20 7.33
C PRO A 18 3.66 9.45 6.66
N TRP A 19 4.30 8.38 6.14
CA TRP A 19 5.57 8.44 5.42
C TRP A 19 5.49 9.20 4.08
N PHE A 20 4.28 9.41 3.55
CA PHE A 20 4.08 10.08 2.27
C PHE A 20 4.68 11.49 2.25
N ARG A 21 4.62 12.20 3.38
CA ARG A 21 5.16 13.56 3.52
C ARG A 21 6.67 13.62 3.29
N GLU A 22 7.39 12.59 3.71
CA GLU A 22 8.85 12.52 3.61
C GLU A 22 9.31 12.41 2.16
N VAL A 23 8.45 11.90 1.28
CA VAL A 23 8.78 11.64 -0.12
C VAL A 23 8.02 12.49 -1.11
N MET A 24 6.97 13.20 -0.70
CA MET A 24 6.14 14.03 -1.59
C MET A 24 5.92 15.43 -1.00
N ALA A 25 7.01 16.02 -0.47
CA ALA A 25 7.00 17.33 0.19
C ALA A 25 6.47 18.50 -0.68
N GLU A 26 6.42 18.33 -2.01
CA GLU A 26 5.88 19.33 -2.94
C GLU A 26 4.36 19.19 -3.17
N ASP A 27 3.70 18.19 -2.58
CA ASP A 27 2.28 17.88 -2.83
C ASP A 27 1.42 17.88 -1.57
N ASP A 28 1.41 19.03 -0.89
CA ASP A 28 0.60 19.27 0.32
C ASP A 28 -0.90 19.02 0.07
N ALA A 29 -1.39 19.27 -1.16
CA ALA A 29 -2.79 19.11 -1.51
C ALA A 29 -3.26 17.64 -1.43
N TRP A 30 -2.42 16.69 -1.84
CA TRP A 30 -2.74 15.27 -1.66
C TRP A 30 -2.59 14.85 -0.20
N TYR A 31 -1.54 15.30 0.49
CA TYR A 31 -1.29 14.91 1.89
C TYR A 31 -2.48 15.24 2.82
N VAL A 32 -3.04 16.45 2.69
CA VAL A 32 -4.22 16.88 3.48
C VAL A 32 -5.56 16.51 2.80
N GLY A 33 -5.52 16.00 1.57
CA GLY A 33 -6.70 15.60 0.82
C GLY A 33 -7.33 14.34 1.40
N GLN A 34 -8.64 14.22 1.29
CA GLN A 34 -9.37 13.01 1.68
C GLN A 34 -9.09 11.87 0.69
N VAL A 35 -9.10 10.63 1.19
CA VAL A 35 -9.13 9.45 0.33
C VAL A 35 -10.49 9.40 -0.37
N ASP A 36 -10.53 9.68 -1.67
CA ASP A 36 -11.77 9.94 -2.42
C ASP A 36 -11.86 9.11 -3.72
N SER A 37 -12.69 9.55 -4.67
CA SER A 37 -12.86 8.91 -5.98
C SER A 37 -11.59 8.87 -6.84
N LYS A 38 -10.52 9.57 -6.45
CA LYS A 38 -9.20 9.53 -7.12
C LYS A 38 -8.23 8.57 -6.43
N THR A 39 -8.73 7.64 -5.62
CA THR A 39 -7.92 6.65 -4.89
C THR A 39 -6.90 5.94 -5.78
N ASP A 40 -7.29 5.49 -6.98
CA ASP A 40 -6.37 4.79 -7.90
C ASP A 40 -5.15 5.65 -8.29
N ILE A 41 -5.35 6.95 -8.51
CA ILE A 41 -4.26 7.88 -8.85
C ILE A 41 -3.33 8.07 -7.65
N GLY A 42 -3.90 8.29 -6.46
CA GLY A 42 -3.13 8.47 -5.22
C GLY A 42 -2.29 7.22 -4.90
N VAL A 43 -2.91 6.04 -4.99
CA VAL A 43 -2.26 4.74 -4.79
C VAL A 43 -1.12 4.52 -5.78
N ALA A 44 -1.34 4.77 -7.07
CA ALA A 44 -0.29 4.62 -8.07
C ALA A 44 0.91 5.56 -7.81
N ARG A 45 0.66 6.78 -7.30
CA ARG A 45 1.71 7.73 -6.94
C ARG A 45 2.47 7.31 -5.69
N LEU A 46 1.77 6.83 -4.66
CA LEU A 46 2.38 6.27 -3.45
C LEU A 46 3.31 5.11 -3.77
N ALA A 47 2.83 4.14 -4.56
CA ALA A 47 3.61 2.99 -4.97
C ALA A 47 4.84 3.40 -5.80
N ASP A 48 4.69 4.41 -6.68
CA ASP A 48 5.80 4.96 -7.46
C ASP A 48 6.87 5.61 -6.57
N ALA A 49 6.45 6.41 -5.59
CA ALA A 49 7.34 7.06 -4.64
C ALA A 49 8.08 6.01 -3.78
N ALA A 50 7.39 4.98 -3.31
CA ALA A 50 7.99 3.90 -2.55
C ALA A 50 9.05 3.15 -3.37
N VAL A 51 8.73 2.75 -4.60
CA VAL A 51 9.66 2.08 -5.51
C VAL A 51 10.82 2.98 -5.89
N SER A 52 10.63 4.29 -6.04
CA SER A 52 11.69 5.18 -6.52
C SER A 52 12.60 5.70 -5.41
N ARG A 53 12.04 6.00 -4.23
CA ARG A 53 12.71 6.76 -3.16
C ARG A 53 12.92 5.96 -1.87
N LEU A 54 12.14 4.91 -1.62
CA LEU A 54 12.12 4.16 -0.34
C LEU A 54 12.52 2.70 -0.48
N LYS A 55 13.33 2.37 -1.50
CA LYS A 55 13.73 0.99 -1.82
C LYS A 55 14.37 0.23 -0.66
N SER A 56 15.04 0.93 0.26
CA SER A 56 15.74 0.33 1.40
C SER A 56 14.82 0.00 2.58
N LEU A 57 13.53 0.35 2.51
CA LEU A 57 12.59 0.11 3.59
C LEU A 57 11.77 -1.17 3.37
N PRO A 58 11.41 -1.87 4.47
CA PRO A 58 10.52 -3.01 4.40
C PRO A 58 9.08 -2.57 4.12
N VAL A 59 8.31 -3.39 3.41
CA VAL A 59 6.92 -3.09 3.03
C VAL A 59 6.07 -2.78 4.25
N GLY A 60 6.19 -3.54 5.34
CA GLY A 60 5.39 -3.35 6.55
C GLY A 60 5.67 -2.06 7.31
N ARG A 61 6.78 -1.37 7.02
CA ARG A 61 7.05 -0.02 7.56
C ARG A 61 6.24 1.04 6.82
N LEU A 62 5.97 0.83 5.55
CA LEU A 62 5.18 1.74 4.72
C LEU A 62 3.68 1.39 4.80
N TYR A 63 3.35 0.11 4.93
CA TYR A 63 1.98 -0.39 4.94
C TYR A 63 1.75 -1.31 6.13
N PRO A 64 1.57 -0.78 7.35
CA PRO A 64 1.47 -1.58 8.57
C PRO A 64 0.30 -2.57 8.60
N ALA A 65 -0.81 -2.26 7.93
CA ALA A 65 -1.99 -3.14 7.87
C ALA A 65 -1.69 -4.45 7.16
N VAL A 66 -0.67 -4.50 6.28
CA VAL A 66 -0.31 -5.72 5.56
C VAL A 66 -0.06 -6.90 6.50
N ARG A 67 0.46 -6.66 7.71
CA ARG A 67 0.71 -7.71 8.71
C ARG A 67 -0.53 -8.46 9.16
N ARG A 68 -1.71 -7.88 8.97
CA ARG A 68 -3.00 -8.47 9.37
C ARG A 68 -3.58 -9.37 8.28
N VAL A 69 -2.97 -9.38 7.09
CA VAL A 69 -3.39 -10.25 6.00
C VAL A 69 -2.92 -11.66 6.29
N GLU A 70 -3.84 -12.55 6.66
CA GLU A 70 -3.52 -13.95 6.96
C GLU A 70 -2.93 -14.67 5.75
N ARG A 71 -3.52 -14.46 4.57
CA ARG A 71 -3.05 -15.04 3.31
C ARG A 71 -3.10 -14.01 2.20
N LEU A 72 -2.02 -13.88 1.44
CA LEU A 72 -1.97 -12.97 0.30
C LEU A 72 -2.95 -13.37 -0.80
N ASP A 73 -3.26 -14.67 -0.91
CA ASP A 73 -4.29 -15.21 -1.81
C ASP A 73 -5.68 -14.60 -1.60
N ASP A 74 -5.98 -14.08 -0.41
CA ASP A 74 -7.30 -13.53 -0.07
C ASP A 74 -7.47 -12.07 -0.52
N LEU A 75 -6.39 -11.44 -1.01
CA LEU A 75 -6.44 -10.10 -1.57
C LEU A 75 -6.91 -10.11 -3.03
N THR A 76 -7.57 -9.02 -3.45
CA THR A 76 -7.96 -8.83 -4.85
C THR A 76 -6.76 -8.43 -5.70
N TRP A 77 -6.18 -9.38 -6.42
CA TRP A 77 -5.07 -9.13 -7.34
C TRP A 77 -5.58 -8.81 -8.75
N PRO A 78 -5.17 -7.69 -9.37
CA PRO A 78 -5.60 -7.36 -10.73
C PRO A 78 -5.02 -8.32 -11.79
N LYS A 79 -3.89 -8.96 -11.48
CA LYS A 79 -3.23 -9.95 -12.36
C LYS A 79 -2.61 -11.06 -11.51
N HIS A 80 -2.95 -12.32 -11.81
CA HIS A 80 -2.39 -13.49 -11.11
C HIS A 80 -0.85 -13.54 -11.07
N ARG A 81 -0.18 -12.96 -12.08
CA ARG A 81 1.29 -12.89 -12.13
C ARG A 81 1.92 -12.15 -10.94
N LEU A 82 1.19 -11.25 -10.29
CA LEU A 82 1.67 -10.49 -9.11
C LEU A 82 1.75 -11.41 -7.90
N LEU A 83 0.68 -12.16 -7.65
CA LEU A 83 0.62 -13.18 -6.61
C LEU A 83 1.66 -14.28 -6.85
N ASN A 84 1.81 -14.74 -8.10
CA ASN A 84 2.86 -15.72 -8.44
C ASN A 84 4.28 -15.18 -8.18
N ALA A 85 4.53 -13.89 -8.40
CA ALA A 85 5.82 -13.29 -8.09
C ALA A 85 6.08 -13.32 -6.57
N LEU A 86 5.07 -13.01 -5.76
CA LEU A 86 5.14 -13.07 -4.30
C LEU A 86 5.41 -14.48 -3.80
N HIS A 87 4.65 -15.48 -4.28
CA HIS A 87 4.86 -16.88 -3.90
C HIS A 87 6.25 -17.40 -4.28
N ARG A 88 6.77 -17.03 -5.47
CA ARG A 88 8.14 -17.38 -5.86
C ARG A 88 9.20 -16.70 -4.99
N GLY A 89 8.91 -15.49 -4.51
CA GLY A 89 9.71 -14.78 -3.53
C GLY A 89 9.57 -15.31 -2.10
N GLY A 90 8.77 -16.35 -1.87
CA GLY A 90 8.54 -16.95 -0.56
C GLY A 90 7.52 -16.20 0.31
N CYS A 91 6.79 -15.23 -0.22
CA CYS A 91 5.77 -14.48 0.51
C CYS A 91 4.39 -15.13 0.29
N PHE A 92 3.79 -15.69 1.35
CA PHE A 92 2.46 -16.31 1.30
C PHE A 92 1.46 -15.57 2.19
N THR A 93 1.96 -14.95 3.26
CA THR A 93 1.17 -14.19 4.24
C THR A 93 1.55 -12.72 4.20
N GLY A 94 0.70 -11.89 4.82
CA GLY A 94 1.00 -10.50 5.05
C GLY A 94 2.22 -10.27 5.94
N ASP A 95 2.46 -11.18 6.89
CA ASP A 95 3.64 -11.10 7.77
C ASP A 95 4.94 -11.32 6.98
N ASP A 96 4.99 -12.33 6.11
CA ASP A 96 6.14 -12.58 5.20
C ASP A 96 6.46 -11.34 4.37
N LEU A 97 5.43 -10.75 3.77
CA LEU A 97 5.58 -9.57 2.93
C LEU A 97 6.00 -8.36 3.77
N SER A 98 5.56 -8.26 5.03
CA SER A 98 5.86 -7.11 5.89
C SER A 98 7.34 -6.90 6.16
N TYR A 99 8.13 -7.99 6.17
CA TYR A 99 9.58 -7.94 6.37
C TYR A 99 10.37 -7.74 5.08
N MET A 100 9.74 -7.96 3.92
CA MET A 100 10.40 -7.88 2.63
C MET A 100 10.83 -6.44 2.31
N VAL A 101 12.10 -6.25 1.95
CA VAL A 101 12.63 -4.95 1.52
C VAL A 101 12.31 -4.73 0.04
N ILE A 102 11.87 -3.51 -0.32
CA ILE A 102 11.48 -3.20 -1.70
C ILE A 102 12.63 -3.47 -2.70
N ALA A 103 13.87 -3.16 -2.31
CA ALA A 103 15.06 -3.44 -3.10
C ALA A 103 15.29 -4.94 -3.34
N GLU A 104 14.93 -5.80 -2.39
CA GLU A 104 15.01 -7.26 -2.52
C GLU A 104 13.95 -7.78 -3.48
N MET A 105 12.72 -7.25 -3.43
CA MET A 105 11.70 -7.59 -4.43
C MET A 105 12.13 -7.23 -5.85
N LEU A 106 12.83 -6.11 -6.01
CA LEU A 106 13.37 -5.65 -7.30
C LEU A 106 14.54 -6.51 -7.81
N SER A 107 15.15 -7.33 -6.96
CA SER A 107 16.23 -8.25 -7.37
C SER A 107 15.72 -9.64 -7.75
N TRP A 108 14.42 -9.92 -7.54
CA TRP A 108 13.82 -11.19 -7.93
C TRP A 108 13.84 -11.39 -9.44
N GLU A 109 14.03 -12.64 -9.85
CA GLU A 109 14.05 -13.02 -11.26
C GLU A 109 12.73 -12.67 -11.94
N SER A 110 12.81 -11.97 -13.08
CA SER A 110 11.66 -11.53 -13.88
C SER A 110 10.70 -10.55 -13.15
N VAL A 111 11.14 -9.91 -12.07
CA VAL A 111 10.34 -8.91 -11.34
C VAL A 111 10.97 -7.53 -11.51
N GLY A 112 10.36 -6.73 -12.38
CA GLY A 112 10.76 -5.35 -12.61
C GLY A 112 10.02 -4.34 -11.72
N PRO A 113 10.40 -3.05 -11.78
CA PRO A 113 9.75 -1.97 -11.02
C PRO A 113 8.23 -1.90 -11.19
N VAL A 114 7.73 -2.22 -12.40
CA VAL A 114 6.29 -2.23 -12.69
C VAL A 114 5.54 -3.30 -11.89
N ILE A 115 6.14 -4.48 -11.69
CA ILE A 115 5.51 -5.56 -10.92
C ILE A 115 5.50 -5.19 -9.43
N VAL A 116 6.62 -4.71 -8.91
CA VAL A 116 6.71 -4.27 -7.51
C VAL A 116 5.73 -3.13 -7.25
N LYS A 117 5.66 -2.14 -8.13
CA LYS A 117 4.67 -1.05 -8.05
C LYS A 117 3.24 -1.60 -7.99
N GLN A 118 2.85 -2.48 -8.91
CA GLN A 118 1.51 -3.08 -8.93
C GLN A 118 1.20 -3.90 -7.67
N ILE A 119 2.20 -4.54 -7.07
CA ILE A 119 2.03 -5.20 -5.76
C ILE A 119 1.75 -4.14 -4.69
N LEU A 120 2.58 -3.11 -4.58
CA LEU A 120 2.41 -2.05 -3.58
C LEU A 120 1.08 -1.28 -3.76
N GLU A 121 0.57 -1.17 -4.99
CA GLU A 121 -0.76 -0.61 -5.25
C GLU A 121 -1.87 -1.44 -4.56
N VAL A 122 -1.81 -2.77 -4.67
CA VAL A 122 -2.76 -3.68 -3.96
C VAL A 122 -2.63 -3.53 -2.45
N ILE A 123 -1.40 -3.46 -1.94
CA ILE A 123 -1.17 -3.33 -0.49
C ILE A 123 -1.64 -1.96 0.04
N ALA A 124 -1.47 -0.88 -0.73
CA ALA A 124 -1.97 0.44 -0.36
C ALA A 124 -3.50 0.47 -0.28
N LEU A 125 -4.20 -0.23 -1.18
CA LEU A 125 -5.66 -0.37 -1.11
C LEU A 125 -6.10 -1.12 0.14
N GLU A 126 -5.34 -2.12 0.58
CA GLU A 126 -5.61 -2.82 1.83
C GLU A 126 -5.36 -1.90 3.05
N GLU A 127 -4.32 -1.08 3.04
CA GLU A 127 -4.06 -0.09 4.10
C GLU A 127 -5.22 0.91 4.26
N ILE A 128 -5.75 1.39 3.13
CA ILE A 128 -6.92 2.27 3.11
C ILE A 128 -8.13 1.55 3.72
N ARG A 129 -8.41 0.31 3.29
CA ARG A 129 -9.53 -0.48 3.79
C ARG A 129 -9.44 -0.70 5.31
N ALA A 130 -8.25 -1.06 5.80
CA ALA A 130 -8.00 -1.29 7.22
C ALA A 130 -8.04 -0.01 8.07
N SER A 131 -7.85 1.16 7.45
CA SER A 131 -7.95 2.47 8.11
C SER A 131 -9.40 2.95 8.21
N SER A 132 -10.22 2.64 7.21
CA SER A 132 -11.65 2.99 7.19
C SER A 132 -12.53 2.07 8.06
N ALA A 133 -12.00 0.91 8.50
CA ALA A 133 -12.73 -0.05 9.35
C ALA A 133 -12.57 0.23 10.87
N ARG A 134 -11.93 1.33 11.25
CA ARG A 134 -11.73 1.76 12.64
C ARG A 134 -12.73 2.84 13.02
#